data_AF-A0AAW1I103-F1
#
_entry.id   AF-A0AAW1I103-F1
#
_cell.length_a   1.000
_cell.length_b   1.000
_cell.length_c   1.000
_cell.angle_alpha   90.00
_cell.angle_beta   90.00
_cell.angle_gamma   90.00
#
_symmetry.space_group_name_H-M   'P 1'
#
loop_
_entity.id
_entity.type
_entity.pdbx_description
1 polymer ?
#
loop_
_entity_poly.entity_id
_entity_poly.type
_entity_poly.pdbx_seq_one_letter_code
_entity_poly.pdbx_strand_id
1 'polypeptide(L)'
;MFNFGQVIDHNVPIALINETTSVIKEFFALPVEEKERYCSTDTNKKFIIYTSSVNYDKEALHYGRDAARHLTVPKDECEKDWPQKPLRYRKIIRDYTDAVEKVGLRLLRLLVEGLGLETHYFEKEKLGENPNFTVNHYPKCPKPEETWGSAKHYDPGLMTILLQDDVPGLQALHKGKWIAIETIPYAFVVNVGNLLEIVTNES
;
A
#
# COMPACT_ATOMS: atom_id res chain seq x y z
N MET A 1 14.59 7.71 15.38
CA MET A 1 14.51 8.44 14.10
C MET A 1 13.04 8.73 13.78
N PHE A 2 12.71 9.48 12.72
CA PHE A 2 11.34 9.55 12.21
C PHE A 2 11.27 8.61 11.00
N ASN A 3 10.54 7.51 11.09
CA ASN A 3 10.57 6.42 10.10
C ASN A 3 9.62 6.68 8.91
N PHE A 4 9.17 7.93 8.76
CA PHE A 4 8.24 8.40 7.75
C PHE A 4 8.86 9.58 7.00
N GLY A 5 8.60 9.71 5.72
CA GLY A 5 8.97 10.85 4.89
C GLY A 5 7.95 11.06 3.78
N GLN A 6 7.97 12.24 3.16
CA GLN A 6 7.20 12.49 1.95
C GLN A 6 8.16 12.70 0.77
N VAL A 7 7.89 12.04 -0.35
CA VAL A 7 8.66 12.14 -1.58
C VAL A 7 7.82 12.88 -2.62
N ILE A 8 8.36 14.00 -3.08
CA ILE A 8 7.88 14.78 -4.23
C ILE A 8 8.84 14.57 -5.41
N ASP A 9 8.44 15.01 -6.61
CA ASP A 9 9.27 14.90 -7.84
C ASP A 9 9.78 13.47 -8.11
N HIS A 10 8.98 12.46 -7.75
CA HIS A 10 9.31 11.03 -7.86
C HIS A 10 9.23 10.49 -9.30
N ASN A 11 8.96 11.33 -10.31
CA ASN A 11 8.87 10.96 -11.72
C ASN A 11 7.78 9.93 -12.08
N VAL A 12 6.76 9.78 -11.23
CA VAL A 12 5.53 9.04 -11.62
C VAL A 12 4.60 10.05 -12.28
N PRO A 13 4.11 9.83 -13.52
CA PRO A 13 3.25 10.79 -14.20
C PRO A 13 1.99 11.09 -13.39
N ILE A 14 1.70 12.37 -13.16
CA ILE A 14 0.49 12.81 -12.45
C ILE A 14 -0.79 12.29 -13.13
N ALA A 15 -0.80 12.24 -14.46
CA ALA A 15 -1.90 11.65 -15.22
C ALA A 15 -2.17 10.18 -14.84
N LEU A 16 -1.11 9.38 -14.67
CA LEU A 16 -1.22 7.98 -14.26
C LEU A 16 -1.73 7.86 -12.82
N ILE A 17 -1.28 8.73 -11.91
CA ILE A 17 -1.79 8.79 -10.52
C ILE A 17 -3.30 9.06 -10.54
N ASN A 18 -3.74 10.09 -11.29
CA ASN A 18 -5.15 10.46 -11.40
C ASN A 18 -5.99 9.33 -12.03
N GLU A 19 -5.49 8.70 -13.09
CA GLU A 19 -6.16 7.57 -13.74
C GLU A 19 -6.30 6.36 -12.81
N THR A 20 -5.26 6.06 -12.01
CA THR A 20 -5.28 5.01 -11.00
C THR A 20 -6.30 5.30 -9.91
N THR A 21 -6.27 6.50 -9.32
CA THR A 21 -7.25 6.88 -8.30
C THR A 21 -8.67 6.82 -8.86
N SER A 22 -8.88 7.26 -10.10
CA SER A 22 -10.18 7.21 -10.77
C SER A 22 -10.65 5.77 -11.01
N VAL A 23 -9.80 4.87 -11.53
CA VAL A 23 -10.21 3.49 -11.83
C VAL A 23 -10.48 2.68 -10.57
N ILE A 24 -9.74 2.97 -9.49
CA ILE A 24 -9.98 2.40 -8.16
C ILE A 24 -11.35 2.84 -7.63
N LYS A 25 -11.67 4.13 -7.70
CA LYS A 25 -12.97 4.65 -7.28
C LYS A 25 -14.12 4.02 -8.08
N GLU A 26 -13.96 3.89 -9.39
CA GLU A 26 -14.92 3.18 -10.25
C GLU A 26 -15.09 1.70 -9.85
N PHE A 27 -13.99 1.00 -9.55
CA PHE A 27 -14.05 -0.39 -9.09
C PHE A 27 -14.82 -0.54 -7.77
N PHE A 28 -14.52 0.30 -6.77
CA PHE A 28 -15.22 0.25 -5.48
C PHE A 28 -16.69 0.71 -5.58
N ALA A 29 -17.05 1.49 -6.61
CA ALA A 29 -18.42 1.89 -6.91
C ALA A 29 -19.24 0.82 -7.68
N LEU A 30 -18.63 -0.28 -8.14
CA LEU A 30 -19.37 -1.38 -8.77
C LEU A 30 -20.39 -2.02 -7.80
N PRO A 31 -21.47 -2.64 -8.34
CA PRO A 31 -22.39 -3.43 -7.55
C PRO A 31 -21.66 -4.48 -6.70
N VAL A 32 -22.23 -4.81 -5.53
CA VAL A 32 -21.61 -5.75 -4.58
C VAL A 32 -21.39 -7.10 -5.24
N GLU A 33 -22.33 -7.56 -6.07
CA GLU A 33 -22.31 -8.84 -6.77
C GLU A 33 -21.10 -8.97 -7.72
N GLU A 34 -20.63 -7.86 -8.30
CA GLU A 34 -19.44 -7.83 -9.16
C GLU A 34 -18.14 -7.96 -8.35
N LYS A 35 -18.16 -7.52 -7.08
CA LYS A 35 -17.03 -7.52 -6.15
C LYS A 35 -16.98 -8.79 -5.29
N GLU A 36 -18.13 -9.38 -4.97
CA GLU A 36 -18.28 -10.49 -4.03
C GLU A 36 -17.46 -11.72 -4.43
N ARG A 37 -17.34 -12.00 -5.74
CA ARG A 37 -16.50 -13.08 -6.26
C ARG A 37 -15.01 -12.97 -5.88
N TYR A 38 -14.56 -11.79 -5.48
CA TYR A 38 -13.20 -11.54 -5.04
C TYR A 38 -13.04 -11.55 -3.51
N CYS A 39 -14.14 -11.62 -2.75
CA CYS A 39 -14.10 -11.69 -1.30
C CYS A 39 -13.45 -13.01 -0.84
N SER A 40 -12.38 -12.92 -0.05
CA SER A 40 -11.63 -14.10 0.38
C SER A 40 -10.68 -13.78 1.53
N THR A 41 -10.52 -14.73 2.45
CA THR A 41 -9.49 -14.71 3.50
C THR A 41 -8.21 -15.44 3.10
N ASP A 42 -8.24 -16.23 2.01
CA ASP A 42 -7.05 -16.90 1.47
C ASP A 42 -6.05 -15.90 0.88
N THR A 43 -4.95 -15.67 1.60
CA THR A 43 -3.89 -14.75 1.23
C THR A 43 -2.97 -15.28 0.12
N ASN A 44 -3.16 -16.51 -0.37
CA ASN A 44 -2.43 -17.03 -1.52
C ASN A 44 -3.08 -16.66 -2.85
N LYS A 45 -4.34 -16.21 -2.84
CA LYS A 45 -5.00 -15.69 -4.03
C LYS A 45 -4.33 -14.39 -4.49
N LYS A 46 -4.15 -14.29 -5.81
CA LYS A 46 -3.50 -13.16 -6.50
C LYS A 46 -4.27 -11.84 -6.39
N PHE A 47 -5.58 -11.92 -6.23
CA PHE A 47 -6.43 -10.77 -5.93
C PHE A 47 -7.50 -11.17 -4.92
N ILE A 48 -7.65 -10.37 -3.87
CA ILE A 48 -8.72 -10.54 -2.86
C ILE A 48 -9.27 -9.19 -2.43
N ILE A 49 -10.56 -9.20 -2.06
CA ILE A 49 -11.20 -8.14 -1.28
C ILE A 49 -11.48 -8.68 0.12
N TYR A 50 -11.31 -7.84 1.13
CA TYR A 50 -11.74 -8.15 2.49
C TYR A 50 -12.15 -6.87 3.23
N THR A 51 -13.11 -6.99 4.13
CA THR A 51 -13.53 -5.92 5.04
C THR A 51 -12.74 -6.03 6.34
N SER A 52 -12.34 -4.90 6.93
CA SER A 52 -11.52 -4.80 8.13
C SER A 52 -10.13 -5.44 8.01
N SER A 53 -10.03 -6.77 8.10
CA SER A 53 -8.86 -7.57 7.78
C SER A 53 -9.25 -8.97 7.29
N VAL A 54 -8.26 -9.73 6.81
CA VAL A 54 -8.43 -11.14 6.43
C VAL A 54 -8.81 -12.06 7.60
N ASN A 55 -8.75 -11.57 8.84
CA ASN A 55 -9.08 -12.31 10.06
C ASN A 55 -10.38 -11.81 10.72
N TYR A 56 -11.29 -11.19 9.95
CA TYR A 56 -12.53 -10.55 10.44
C TYR A 56 -13.18 -11.27 11.64
N ASP A 57 -13.49 -12.57 11.51
CA ASP A 57 -14.18 -13.36 12.54
C ASP A 57 -13.43 -13.51 13.88
N LYS A 58 -12.14 -13.23 13.90
CA LYS A 58 -11.25 -13.35 15.08
C LYS A 58 -10.81 -12.00 15.64
N GLU A 59 -11.23 -10.90 15.02
CA GLU A 59 -10.86 -9.57 15.48
C GLU A 59 -11.60 -9.21 16.76
N ALA A 60 -10.88 -8.61 17.72
CA ALA A 60 -11.50 -8.01 18.89
C ALA A 60 -12.27 -6.73 18.54
N LEU A 61 -11.85 -6.03 17.48
CA LEU A 61 -12.44 -4.79 16.97
C LEU A 61 -12.42 -4.82 15.45
N HIS A 62 -13.54 -4.50 14.82
CA HIS A 62 -13.63 -4.35 13.37
C HIS A 62 -13.29 -2.93 12.94
N TYR A 63 -12.54 -2.82 11.85
CA TYR A 63 -12.05 -1.57 11.27
C TYR A 63 -12.95 -1.12 10.11
N GLY A 64 -13.22 0.18 10.04
CA GLY A 64 -14.08 0.81 9.04
C GLY A 64 -13.43 0.94 7.66
N ARG A 65 -12.96 -0.17 7.07
CA ARG A 65 -12.34 -0.20 5.74
C ARG A 65 -12.72 -1.45 4.95
N ASP A 66 -12.69 -1.32 3.63
CA ASP A 66 -12.55 -2.42 2.70
C ASP A 66 -11.18 -2.34 2.03
N ALA A 67 -10.52 -3.47 1.81
CA ALA A 67 -9.23 -3.51 1.17
C ALA A 67 -9.23 -4.43 -0.04
N ALA A 68 -8.58 -3.99 -1.12
CA ALA A 68 -8.32 -4.79 -2.31
C ALA A 68 -6.82 -5.03 -2.44
N ARG A 69 -6.38 -6.28 -2.25
CA ARG A 69 -4.97 -6.67 -2.27
C ARG A 69 -4.64 -7.40 -3.56
N HIS A 70 -3.58 -6.96 -4.22
CA HIS A 70 -3.02 -7.52 -5.44
C HIS A 70 -1.64 -8.09 -5.13
N LEU A 71 -1.43 -9.37 -5.43
CA LEU A 71 -0.08 -9.87 -5.65
C LEU A 71 0.41 -9.34 -7.00
N THR A 72 1.69 -8.99 -7.07
CA THR A 72 2.30 -8.42 -8.28
C THR A 72 3.48 -9.25 -8.79
N VAL A 73 3.71 -10.44 -8.23
CA VAL A 73 4.84 -11.32 -8.56
C VAL A 73 4.40 -12.79 -8.64
N PRO A 74 4.63 -13.50 -9.76
CA PRO A 74 5.02 -12.96 -11.07
C PRO A 74 3.89 -12.13 -11.69
N LYS A 75 4.18 -10.90 -12.13
CA LYS A 75 3.15 -9.90 -12.51
C LYS A 75 2.20 -10.40 -13.61
N ASP A 76 2.74 -11.01 -14.67
CA ASP A 76 1.95 -11.55 -15.79
C ASP A 76 1.01 -12.68 -15.39
N GLU A 77 1.36 -13.45 -14.35
CA GLU A 77 0.51 -14.50 -13.82
C GLU A 77 -0.54 -13.97 -12.87
N CYS A 78 -0.18 -13.00 -12.03
CA CYS A 78 -1.07 -12.37 -11.07
C CYS A 78 -2.19 -11.58 -11.76
N GLU A 79 -1.86 -10.80 -12.81
CA GLU A 79 -2.80 -9.92 -13.48
C GLU A 79 -4.02 -10.66 -14.05
N LYS A 80 -3.85 -11.91 -14.47
CA LYS A 80 -4.94 -12.73 -15.03
C LYS A 80 -6.13 -12.84 -14.08
N ASP A 81 -5.89 -12.72 -12.78
CA ASP A 81 -6.89 -12.86 -11.72
C ASP A 81 -7.33 -11.51 -11.12
N TRP A 82 -6.74 -10.39 -11.55
CA TRP A 82 -7.17 -9.04 -11.15
C TRP A 82 -8.55 -8.67 -11.74
N PRO A 83 -9.25 -7.65 -11.22
CA PRO A 83 -10.53 -7.19 -11.77
C PRO A 83 -10.51 -6.91 -13.27
N GLN A 84 -11.52 -7.42 -13.99
CA GLN A 84 -11.74 -7.13 -15.42
C GLN A 84 -12.60 -5.86 -15.64
N LYS A 85 -13.28 -5.42 -14.59
CA LYS A 85 -14.10 -4.21 -14.58
C LYS A 85 -13.52 -3.24 -13.55
N PRO A 86 -13.41 -1.94 -13.88
CA PRO A 86 -13.56 -1.36 -15.22
C PRO A 86 -12.60 -1.97 -16.25
N LEU A 87 -12.91 -1.91 -17.56
CA LEU A 87 -12.10 -2.55 -18.62
C LEU A 87 -10.62 -2.12 -18.59
N ARG A 88 -10.37 -0.87 -18.17
CA ARG A 88 -9.04 -0.26 -18.06
C ARG A 88 -8.29 -0.62 -16.77
N TYR A 89 -8.92 -1.32 -15.81
CA TYR A 89 -8.40 -1.56 -14.46
C TYR A 89 -7.01 -2.22 -14.48
N ARG A 90 -6.89 -3.39 -15.11
CA ARG A 90 -5.63 -4.17 -15.09
C ARG A 90 -4.45 -3.40 -15.66
N LYS A 91 -4.65 -2.78 -16.83
CA LYS A 91 -3.61 -1.99 -17.51
C LYS A 91 -3.14 -0.83 -16.62
N ILE A 92 -4.06 -0.05 -16.08
CA ILE A 92 -3.72 1.12 -15.26
C ILE A 92 -3.02 0.71 -13.96
N ILE A 93 -3.53 -0.34 -13.28
CA ILE A 93 -2.88 -0.84 -12.06
C ILE A 93 -1.49 -1.43 -12.37
N ARG A 94 -1.30 -2.14 -13.49
CA ARG A 94 0.03 -2.58 -13.94
C ARG A 94 0.96 -1.37 -14.13
N ASP A 95 0.57 -0.43 -14.98
CA ASP A 95 1.41 0.73 -15.32
C ASP A 95 1.79 1.53 -14.05
N TYR A 96 0.84 1.69 -13.12
CA TYR A 96 1.07 2.36 -11.84
C TYR A 96 2.03 1.59 -10.94
N THR A 97 1.81 0.28 -10.74
CA THR A 97 2.70 -0.53 -9.90
C THR A 97 4.11 -0.59 -10.48
N ASP A 98 4.28 -0.68 -11.81
CA ASP A 98 5.59 -0.60 -12.47
C ASP A 98 6.29 0.74 -12.24
N ALA A 99 5.54 1.84 -12.29
CA ALA A 99 6.09 3.18 -12.06
C ALA A 99 6.51 3.38 -10.60
N VAL A 100 5.69 2.94 -9.64
CA VAL A 100 5.98 3.05 -8.20
C VAL A 100 7.10 2.09 -7.77
N GLU A 101 7.18 0.89 -8.34
CA GLU A 101 8.27 -0.06 -8.10
C GLU A 101 9.63 0.55 -8.46
N LYS A 102 9.71 1.30 -9.57
CA LYS A 102 10.91 2.07 -9.93
C LYS A 102 11.26 3.15 -8.91
N VAL A 103 10.27 3.75 -8.24
CA VAL A 103 10.51 4.70 -7.14
C VAL A 103 11.13 3.96 -5.95
N GLY A 104 10.53 2.84 -5.54
CA GLY A 104 11.02 2.03 -4.42
C GLY A 104 12.44 1.53 -4.63
N LEU A 105 12.77 1.02 -5.83
CA LEU A 105 14.13 0.58 -6.14
C LEU A 105 15.15 1.73 -6.07
N ARG A 106 14.79 2.95 -6.49
CA ARG A 106 15.68 4.12 -6.33
C ARG A 106 15.87 4.50 -4.87
N LEU A 107 14.79 4.51 -4.08
CA LEU A 107 14.87 4.82 -2.65
C LEU A 107 15.71 3.78 -1.89
N LEU A 108 15.53 2.50 -2.20
CA LEU A 108 16.35 1.41 -1.62
C LEU A 108 17.84 1.58 -1.97
N ARG A 109 18.18 1.98 -3.20
CA ARG A 109 19.57 2.29 -3.57
C ARG A 109 20.15 3.46 -2.78
N LEU A 110 19.39 4.54 -2.61
CA LEU A 110 19.80 5.68 -1.78
C LEU A 110 19.99 5.29 -0.31
N LEU A 111 19.15 4.37 0.20
CA LEU A 111 19.32 3.82 1.54
C LEU A 111 20.59 2.98 1.66
N VAL A 112 20.87 2.10 0.69
CA VAL A 112 22.14 1.33 0.63
C VAL A 112 23.34 2.26 0.72
N GLU A 113 23.36 3.32 -0.09
CA GLU A 113 24.43 4.31 -0.09
C GLU A 113 24.54 5.06 1.26
N GLY A 114 23.41 5.53 1.79
CA GLY A 114 23.38 6.28 3.05
C GLY A 114 23.78 5.46 4.28
N LEU A 115 23.54 4.15 4.24
CA LEU A 115 23.89 3.19 5.30
C LEU A 115 25.29 2.59 5.13
N GLY A 116 25.98 2.87 4.02
CA GLY A 116 27.29 2.28 3.71
C GLY A 116 27.22 0.77 3.45
N LEU A 117 26.08 0.26 2.98
CA LEU A 117 25.90 -1.15 2.60
C LEU A 117 26.55 -1.44 1.23
N GLU A 118 26.78 -2.72 0.95
CA GLU A 118 27.26 -3.18 -0.36
C GLU A 118 26.27 -2.77 -1.47
N THR A 119 26.77 -2.28 -2.59
CA THR A 119 25.93 -2.03 -3.77
C THR A 119 25.18 -3.33 -4.13
N HIS A 120 23.88 -3.21 -4.40
CA HIS A 120 23.00 -4.36 -4.66
C HIS A 120 22.74 -5.30 -3.47
N TYR A 121 22.94 -4.83 -2.23
CA TYR A 121 22.67 -5.62 -1.02
C TYR A 121 21.28 -6.27 -1.02
N PHE A 122 20.22 -5.50 -1.28
CA PHE A 122 18.85 -6.03 -1.25
C PHE A 122 18.60 -7.08 -2.34
N GLU A 123 19.13 -6.87 -3.56
CA GLU A 123 19.03 -7.83 -4.65
C GLU A 123 19.79 -9.14 -4.33
N LYS A 124 20.99 -9.04 -3.75
CA LYS A 124 21.81 -10.19 -3.37
C LYS A 124 21.16 -11.02 -2.26
N GLU A 125 20.59 -10.35 -1.27
CA GLU A 125 19.88 -10.97 -0.15
C GLU A 125 18.43 -11.35 -0.49
N LYS A 126 17.98 -11.11 -1.74
CA LYS A 126 16.62 -11.39 -2.22
C LYS A 126 15.54 -10.71 -1.39
N LEU A 127 15.83 -9.53 -0.86
CA LEU A 127 14.91 -8.73 -0.06
C LEU A 127 14.13 -7.78 -0.97
N GLY A 128 12.81 -7.70 -0.75
CA GLY A 128 11.94 -6.83 -1.56
C GLY A 128 11.53 -7.41 -2.92
N GLU A 129 11.80 -8.70 -3.19
CA GLU A 129 11.44 -9.36 -4.46
C GLU A 129 9.93 -9.61 -4.63
N ASN A 130 9.13 -9.42 -3.58
CA ASN A 130 7.69 -9.72 -3.58
C ASN A 130 6.85 -8.49 -3.15
N PRO A 131 6.89 -7.37 -3.90
CA PRO A 131 5.99 -6.27 -3.64
C PRO A 131 4.53 -6.75 -3.69
N ASN A 132 3.68 -6.06 -2.94
CA ASN A 132 2.23 -6.21 -3.04
C ASN A 132 1.62 -4.81 -3.17
N PHE A 133 0.48 -4.75 -3.84
CA PHE A 133 -0.28 -3.52 -4.01
C PHE A 133 -1.63 -3.65 -3.31
N THR A 134 -1.83 -2.85 -2.27
CA THR A 134 -3.07 -2.84 -1.50
C THR A 134 -3.74 -1.48 -1.64
N VAL A 135 -5.02 -1.50 -2.00
CA VAL A 135 -5.89 -0.33 -1.94
C VAL A 135 -6.72 -0.42 -0.67
N ASN A 136 -6.67 0.61 0.17
CA ASN A 136 -7.59 0.77 1.29
C ASN A 136 -8.69 1.76 0.91
N HIS A 137 -9.94 1.32 0.96
CA HIS A 137 -11.12 2.14 0.77
C HIS A 137 -11.78 2.35 2.14
N TYR A 138 -11.96 3.61 2.54
CA TYR A 138 -12.54 3.99 3.83
C TYR A 138 -13.92 4.63 3.59
N PRO A 139 -15.02 3.85 3.68
CA PRO A 139 -16.36 4.40 3.56
C PRO A 139 -16.64 5.45 4.64
N LYS A 140 -17.61 6.34 4.37
CA LYS A 140 -18.08 7.28 5.41
C LYS A 140 -18.58 6.51 6.62
N CYS A 141 -18.00 6.79 7.78
CA CYS A 141 -18.44 6.23 9.05
C CYS A 141 -19.45 7.17 9.72
N PRO A 142 -20.63 6.69 10.17
CA PRO A 142 -21.58 7.50 10.94
C PRO A 142 -21.04 7.95 12.29
N LYS A 143 -20.07 7.22 12.86
CA LYS A 143 -19.48 7.43 14.17
C LYS A 143 -17.95 7.29 14.14
N PRO A 144 -17.24 8.23 13.48
CA PRO A 144 -15.80 8.13 13.27
C PRO A 144 -14.98 8.10 14.58
N GLU A 145 -15.53 8.60 15.68
CA GLU A 145 -14.92 8.58 17.02
C GLU A 145 -14.99 7.21 17.72
N GLU A 146 -15.89 6.32 17.27
CA GLU A 146 -16.09 4.97 17.84
C GLU A 146 -15.39 3.87 17.02
N THR A 147 -14.78 4.20 15.87
CA THR A 147 -14.12 3.23 15.00
C THR A 147 -12.74 3.70 14.55
N TRP A 148 -11.93 2.75 14.10
CA TRP A 148 -10.63 3.02 13.50
C TRP A 148 -10.65 2.54 12.05
N GLY A 149 -10.01 3.30 11.15
CA GLY A 149 -9.83 2.83 9.77
C GLY A 149 -8.86 1.65 9.67
N SER A 150 -7.90 1.55 10.59
CA SER A 150 -6.94 0.45 10.67
C SER A 150 -6.41 0.30 12.10
N ALA A 151 -5.88 -0.88 12.42
CA ALA A 151 -5.19 -1.12 13.68
C ALA A 151 -3.92 -0.28 13.79
N LYS A 152 -3.46 0.00 15.01
CA LYS A 152 -2.05 0.35 15.24
C LYS A 152 -1.18 -0.85 14.82
N HIS A 153 -0.27 -0.63 13.89
CA HIS A 153 0.65 -1.66 13.41
C HIS A 153 1.98 -1.05 12.97
N TYR A 154 2.93 -1.94 12.70
CA TYR A 154 4.13 -1.65 11.92
C TYR A 154 4.05 -2.45 10.61
N ASP A 155 4.66 -1.92 9.56
CA ASP A 155 4.72 -2.63 8.28
C ASP A 155 5.80 -3.71 8.34
N PRO A 156 5.48 -4.96 7.94
CA PRO A 156 6.42 -6.07 8.06
C PRO A 156 7.51 -6.08 6.99
N GLY A 157 7.38 -5.28 5.92
CA GLY A 157 8.28 -5.28 4.77
C GLY A 157 9.55 -4.42 4.96
N LEU A 158 10.26 -4.16 3.87
CA LEU A 158 11.38 -3.21 3.85
C LEU A 158 10.89 -1.75 3.89
N MET A 159 9.91 -1.46 3.05
CA MET A 159 9.44 -0.11 2.78
C MET A 159 8.02 -0.16 2.25
N THR A 160 7.22 0.82 2.64
CA THR A 160 5.90 1.10 2.07
C THR A 160 5.96 2.45 1.36
N ILE A 161 5.35 2.51 0.16
CA ILE A 161 5.13 3.75 -0.59
C ILE A 161 3.63 3.93 -0.73
N LEU A 162 3.10 4.93 -0.03
CA LEU A 162 1.69 5.19 0.12
C LEU A 162 1.30 6.47 -0.62
N LEU A 163 0.30 6.37 -1.50
CA LEU A 163 -0.44 7.51 -2.01
C LEU A 163 -1.66 7.73 -1.12
N GLN A 164 -1.82 8.95 -0.60
CA GLN A 164 -3.03 9.38 0.09
C GLN A 164 -3.97 10.12 -0.87
N ASP A 165 -5.27 10.08 -0.57
CA ASP A 165 -6.21 11.03 -1.16
C ASP A 165 -6.18 12.36 -0.39
N ASP A 166 -7.13 13.24 -0.70
CA ASP A 166 -7.28 14.55 -0.08
C ASP A 166 -7.96 14.48 1.30
N VAL A 167 -8.34 13.30 1.78
CA VAL A 167 -8.97 13.11 3.10
C VAL A 167 -7.89 12.78 4.14
N PRO A 168 -7.68 13.63 5.16
CA PRO A 168 -6.73 13.34 6.23
C PRO A 168 -7.15 12.08 7.00
N GLY A 169 -6.19 11.22 7.34
CA GLY A 169 -6.48 10.00 8.10
C GLY A 169 -5.24 9.24 8.58
N LEU A 170 -4.11 9.38 7.90
CA LEU A 170 -2.86 8.76 8.34
C LEU A 170 -2.30 9.46 9.58
N GLN A 171 -1.96 8.67 10.59
CA GLN A 171 -1.27 9.12 11.78
C GLN A 171 -0.05 8.22 12.04
N ALA A 172 1.07 8.83 12.42
CA ALA A 172 2.28 8.12 12.83
C ALA A 172 2.52 8.31 14.33
N LEU A 173 2.94 7.25 15.02
CA LEU A 173 3.31 7.34 16.43
C LEU A 173 4.78 7.73 16.55
N HIS A 174 5.05 8.92 17.10
CA HIS A 174 6.41 9.41 17.34
C HIS A 174 6.57 9.86 18.79
N LYS A 175 7.57 9.29 19.50
CA LYS A 175 7.86 9.60 20.91
C LYS A 175 6.62 9.54 21.81
N GLY A 176 5.79 8.50 21.63
CA GLY A 176 4.57 8.27 22.40
C GLY A 176 3.38 9.17 22.05
N LYS A 177 3.50 10.01 21.01
CA LYS A 177 2.42 10.89 20.55
C LYS A 177 2.03 10.57 19.11
N TRP A 178 0.73 10.55 18.85
CA TRP A 178 0.21 10.45 17.48
C TRP A 178 0.37 11.79 16.77
N ILE A 179 0.97 11.75 15.58
CA ILE A 179 1.19 12.90 14.72
C ILE A 179 0.42 12.64 13.42
N ALA A 180 -0.47 13.56 13.05
CA ALA A 180 -1.15 13.50 11.76
C ALA A 180 -0.16 13.77 10.63
N ILE A 181 -0.21 12.97 9.57
CA ILE A 181 0.59 13.21 8.36
C ILE A 181 -0.24 14.08 7.42
N GLU A 182 0.23 15.31 7.18
CA GLU A 182 -0.40 16.23 6.25
C GLU A 182 -0.32 15.71 4.82
N THR A 183 -1.42 15.84 4.09
CA THR A 183 -1.51 15.42 2.69
C THR A 183 -0.88 16.48 1.79
N ILE A 184 0.16 16.10 1.05
CA ILE A 184 0.73 16.92 -0.01
C ILE A 184 0.23 16.38 -1.37
N PRO A 185 -0.39 17.20 -2.23
CA PRO A 185 -0.88 16.74 -3.52
C PRO A 185 0.19 15.99 -4.32
N TYR A 186 -0.16 14.78 -4.74
CA TYR A 186 0.69 13.88 -5.53
C TYR A 186 1.96 13.38 -4.84
N ALA A 187 2.23 13.74 -3.58
CA ALA A 187 3.37 13.19 -2.86
C ALA A 187 3.10 11.75 -2.44
N PHE A 188 4.16 10.95 -2.39
CA PHE A 188 4.11 9.66 -1.71
C PHE A 188 4.60 9.79 -0.28
N VAL A 189 3.84 9.26 0.67
CA VAL A 189 4.37 8.96 2.00
C VAL A 189 5.19 7.69 1.90
N VAL A 190 6.43 7.73 2.38
CA VAL A 190 7.31 6.58 2.46
C VAL A 190 7.57 6.28 3.92
N ASN A 191 7.40 5.03 4.31
CA ASN A 191 7.84 4.57 5.62
C ASN A 191 8.69 3.32 5.53
N VAL A 192 9.59 3.22 6.48
CA VAL A 192 10.45 2.05 6.67
C VAL A 192 9.65 0.98 7.42
N GLY A 193 9.76 -0.27 6.97
CA GLY A 193 9.17 -1.42 7.65
C GLY A 193 10.18 -2.18 8.50
N ASN A 194 9.68 -3.09 9.34
CA ASN A 194 10.46 -3.81 10.35
C ASN A 194 11.65 -4.58 9.77
N LEU A 195 11.53 -5.10 8.54
CA LEU A 195 12.61 -5.87 7.92
C LEU A 195 13.84 -5.00 7.67
N LEU A 196 13.64 -3.73 7.30
CA LEU A 196 14.76 -2.82 7.12
C LEU A 196 15.37 -2.44 8.48
N GLU A 197 14.56 -2.17 9.50
CA GLU A 197 15.07 -1.91 10.87
C GLU A 197 15.98 -3.04 11.38
N ILE A 198 15.58 -4.29 11.13
CA ILE A 198 16.37 -5.49 11.47
C ILE A 198 17.68 -5.51 10.69
N VAL A 199 17.63 -5.30 9.37
CA VAL A 199 18.81 -5.34 8.48
C VAL A 199 19.81 -4.22 8.82
N THR A 200 19.33 -3.06 9.26
CA THR A 200 20.18 -1.92 9.59
C THR A 200 20.70 -1.94 11.02
N ASN A 201 20.37 -2.95 11.83
CA ASN A 201 20.66 -3.03 13.26
C ASN A 201 20.18 -1.79 14.04
N GLU A 202 19.09 -1.16 13.61
CA GLU A 202 18.44 -0.08 14.36
C GLU A 202 17.25 -0.65 15.12
N SER A 203 17.45 -0.94 16.42
CA SER A 203 16.44 -1.46 17.36
C SER A 203 16.34 -0.61 18.62
#